data_AF-A0A2V6JC86-F1
#
_entry.id   AF-A0A2V6JC86-F1
#
_cell.length_a   1.000
_cell.length_b   1.000
_cell.length_c   1.000
_cell.angle_alpha   90.00
_cell.angle_beta   90.00
_cell.angle_gamma   90.00
#
_symmetry.space_group_name_H-M   'P 1'
#
loop_
_entity.id
_entity.type
_entity.pdbx_description
1 polymer ?
#
loop_
_entity_poly.entity_id
_entity_poly.type
_entity_poly.pdbx_seq_one_letter_code
_entity_poly.pdbx_strand_id
1 'polypeptide(L)'
;DADILVKELMQTRGYPVGDFEQRAGDISVDHPEVVSNYRAAREIAMRNNAGKATTEDIRQAMVHYRSLFEELLQTGKPATHTEKVG
;
A
#
# COMPACT_ATOMS: atom_id res chain seq x y z
N ASP A 1 8.50 9.71 2.17
CA ASP A 1 7.20 9.48 2.84
C ASP A 1 6.80 8.02 2.85
N ALA A 2 5.89 7.65 3.76
CA ALA A 2 5.43 6.27 3.95
C ALA A 2 4.82 5.62 2.68
N ASP A 3 4.18 6.42 1.81
CA ASP A 3 3.66 5.97 0.51
C ASP A 3 4.76 5.42 -0.41
N ILE A 4 6.00 5.95 -0.33
CA ILE A 4 7.13 5.47 -1.13
C ILE A 4 7.58 4.09 -0.64
N LEU A 5 7.74 3.92 0.68
CA LEU A 5 8.15 2.64 1.27
C LEU A 5 7.15 1.53 0.98
N VAL A 6 5.86 1.85 1.01
CA VAL A 6 4.79 0.90 0.66
C VAL A 6 4.87 0.51 -0.81
N LYS A 7 5.14 1.45 -1.73
CA LYS A 7 5.33 1.14 -3.16
C LYS A 7 6.56 0.28 -3.40
N GLU A 8 7.68 0.58 -2.75
CA GLU A 8 8.91 -0.23 -2.86
C GLU A 8 8.69 -1.66 -2.36
N LEU A 9 7.96 -1.83 -1.24
CA LEU A 9 7.59 -3.14 -0.74
C LEU A 9 6.67 -3.88 -1.73
N MET A 10 5.66 -3.21 -2.28
CA MET A 10 4.77 -3.78 -3.30
C MET A 10 5.55 -4.27 -4.52
N GLN A 11 6.48 -3.45 -5.04
CA GLN A 11 7.37 -3.86 -6.13
C GLN A 11 8.19 -5.09 -5.78
N THR A 12 8.78 -5.11 -4.57
CA THR A 12 9.57 -6.24 -4.08
C THR A 12 8.74 -7.52 -3.97
N ARG A 13 7.43 -7.38 -3.70
CA ARG A 13 6.48 -8.50 -3.65
C ARG A 13 5.91 -8.91 -5.01
N GLY A 14 6.26 -8.21 -6.08
CA GLY A 14 5.81 -8.52 -7.44
C GLY A 14 4.46 -7.92 -7.82
N TYR A 15 3.90 -7.01 -7.01
CA TYR A 15 2.73 -6.25 -7.41
C TYR A 15 3.10 -5.29 -8.55
N PRO A 16 2.23 -5.14 -9.56
CA PRO A 16 2.49 -4.24 -10.66
C PRO A 16 2.59 -2.80 -10.17
N VAL A 17 3.58 -2.07 -10.69
CA VAL A 17 3.70 -0.62 -10.45
C VAL A 17 2.76 0.14 -11.39
N GLY A 18 1.47 0.02 -11.12
CA GLY A 18 0.43 0.83 -11.76
C GLY A 18 0.22 2.16 -11.03
N ASP A 19 -0.87 2.86 -11.35
CA ASP A 19 -1.33 3.98 -10.53
C ASP A 19 -1.82 3.51 -9.15
N PHE A 20 -2.25 4.46 -8.31
CA PHE A 20 -2.72 4.12 -6.98
C PHE A 20 -3.94 3.19 -6.99
N GLU A 21 -4.89 3.41 -7.90
CA GLU A 21 -6.13 2.65 -7.95
C GLU A 21 -5.91 1.23 -8.42
N GLN A 22 -5.02 1.03 -9.40
CA GLN A 22 -4.62 -0.31 -9.83
C GLN A 22 -3.98 -1.09 -8.68
N ARG A 23 -2.98 -0.50 -8.00
CA ARG A 23 -2.35 -1.17 -6.85
C ARG A 23 -3.35 -1.46 -5.74
N ALA A 24 -4.23 -0.51 -5.41
CA ALA A 24 -5.27 -0.72 -4.41
C ALA A 24 -6.25 -1.83 -4.82
N GLY A 25 -6.55 -1.95 -6.11
CA GLY A 25 -7.33 -3.07 -6.67
C GLY A 25 -6.64 -4.41 -6.44
N ASP A 26 -5.36 -4.52 -6.81
CA ASP A 26 -4.60 -5.76 -6.64
C ASP A 26 -4.49 -6.17 -5.17
N ILE A 27 -4.17 -5.21 -4.28
CA ILE A 27 -4.14 -5.44 -2.82
C ILE A 27 -5.51 -5.85 -2.29
N SER A 28 -6.61 -5.34 -2.84
CA SER A 28 -7.95 -5.72 -2.36
C SER A 28 -8.29 -7.18 -2.61
N VAL A 29 -7.69 -7.79 -3.64
CA VAL A 29 -7.89 -9.20 -3.98
C VAL A 29 -7.15 -10.09 -2.99
N ASP A 30 -5.89 -9.74 -2.68
CA ASP A 30 -5.01 -10.57 -1.86
C ASP A 30 -5.10 -10.24 -0.35
N HIS A 31 -5.41 -8.99 -0.01
CA HIS A 31 -5.39 -8.40 1.34
C HIS A 31 -6.58 -7.42 1.57
N PRO A 32 -7.83 -7.93 1.53
CA PRO A 32 -9.04 -7.10 1.62
C PRO A 32 -9.15 -6.32 2.94
N GLU A 33 -8.56 -6.82 4.02
CA GLU A 33 -8.60 -6.17 5.33
C GLU A 33 -7.75 -4.88 5.38
N VAL A 34 -6.60 -4.83 4.69
CA VAL A 34 -5.69 -3.68 4.73
C VAL A 34 -5.82 -2.70 3.57
N VAL A 35 -6.56 -3.04 2.49
CA VAL A 35 -6.80 -2.07 1.40
C VAL A 35 -7.54 -0.82 1.89
N SER A 36 -8.43 -0.96 2.88
CA SER A 36 -9.13 0.15 3.52
C SER A 36 -8.15 1.14 4.17
N ASN A 37 -7.15 0.61 4.89
CA ASN A 37 -6.06 1.38 5.49
C ASN A 37 -5.24 2.09 4.41
N TYR A 38 -4.90 1.41 3.32
CA TYR A 38 -4.14 2.00 2.22
C TYR A 38 -4.85 3.23 1.61
N ARG A 39 -6.17 3.10 1.36
CA ARG A 39 -7.01 4.18 0.83
C ARG A 39 -7.12 5.35 1.80
N ALA A 40 -7.38 5.08 3.08
CA ALA A 40 -7.45 6.12 4.12
C ALA A 40 -6.13 6.88 4.28
N ALA A 41 -5.00 6.15 4.30
CA ALA A 41 -3.67 6.74 4.40
C ALA A 41 -3.35 7.64 3.20
N ARG A 42 -3.74 7.20 1.99
CA ARG A 42 -3.56 7.97 0.75
C ARG A 42 -4.38 9.24 0.74
N GLU A 43 -5.63 9.18 1.18
CA GLU A 43 -6.50 10.36 1.27
C GLU A 43 -5.90 11.41 2.21
N ILE A 44 -5.44 11.00 3.39
CA ILE A 44 -4.78 11.92 4.33
C ILE A 44 -3.49 12.49 3.73
N ALA A 45 -2.67 11.67 3.09
CA ALA A 45 -1.45 12.15 2.42
C ALA A 45 -1.78 13.20 1.34
N MET A 46 -2.86 13.03 0.58
CA MET A 46 -3.33 14.03 -0.38
C MET A 46 -3.80 15.32 0.31
N ARG A 47 -4.54 15.22 1.42
CA ARG A 47 -4.91 16.39 2.23
C ARG A 47 -3.68 17.11 2.80
N ASN A 48 -2.67 16.36 3.26
CA ASN A 48 -1.43 16.91 3.77
C ASN A 48 -0.65 17.68 2.69
N ASN A 49 -0.53 17.10 1.48
CA ASN A 49 0.10 17.77 0.35
C ASN A 49 -0.62 19.06 -0.06
N ALA A 50 -1.94 19.14 0.19
CA ALA A 50 -2.73 20.35 0.00
C ALA A 50 -2.68 21.34 1.19
N GLY A 51 -1.93 21.04 2.25
CA GLY A 51 -1.87 21.85 3.48
C GLY A 51 -3.15 21.80 4.33
N LYS A 52 -3.99 20.77 4.14
CA LYS A 52 -5.34 20.62 4.75
C LYS A 52 -5.42 19.50 5.78
N ALA A 53 -4.29 18.84 6.10
CA ALA A 53 -4.25 17.81 7.12
C ALA A 53 -3.76 18.40 8.45
N THR A 54 -4.35 17.95 9.54
CA THR A 54 -3.83 18.21 10.88
C THR A 54 -2.66 17.27 11.18
N THR A 55 -1.86 17.59 12.20
CA THR A 55 -0.81 16.68 12.69
C THR A 55 -1.39 15.33 13.13
N GLU A 56 -2.60 15.33 13.70
CA GLU A 56 -3.30 14.12 14.11
C GLU A 56 -3.74 13.28 12.90
N ASP A 57 -4.23 13.91 11.82
CA ASP A 57 -4.48 13.21 10.56
C ASP A 57 -3.22 12.50 10.07
N ILE A 58 -2.08 13.21 10.00
CA ILE A 58 -0.81 12.63 9.54
C ILE A 58 -0.41 11.44 10.41
N ARG A 59 -0.59 11.55 11.74
CA ARG A 59 -0.34 10.44 12.67
C ARG A 59 -1.22 9.22 12.34
N GLN A 60 -2.49 9.42 12.04
CA GLN A 60 -3.40 8.34 11.62
C GLN A 60 -2.96 7.72 10.28
N ALA A 61 -2.55 8.52 9.30
CA ALA A 61 -2.04 8.02 8.02
C ALA A 61 -0.84 7.09 8.21
N MET A 62 0.07 7.44 9.13
CA MET A 62 1.22 6.60 9.45
C MET A 62 0.83 5.27 10.09
N VAL A 63 -0.22 5.25 10.93
CA VAL A 63 -0.76 4.00 11.51
C VAL A 63 -1.34 3.10 10.42
N HIS A 64 -2.13 3.67 9.50
CA HIS A 64 -2.70 2.94 8.39
C HIS A 64 -1.63 2.38 7.44
N TYR A 65 -0.62 3.17 7.07
CA TYR A 65 0.49 2.68 6.24
C TYR A 65 1.31 1.60 6.95
N ARG A 66 1.54 1.70 8.26
CA ARG A 66 2.23 0.66 9.02
C ARG A 66 1.46 -0.66 9.01
N SER A 67 0.15 -0.62 9.26
CA SER A 67 -0.67 -1.83 9.23
C SER A 67 -0.62 -2.52 7.86
N LEU A 68 -0.72 -1.76 6.77
CA LEU A 68 -0.54 -2.29 5.42
C LEU A 68 0.86 -2.88 5.20
N PHE A 69 1.90 -2.18 5.65
CA PHE A 69 3.28 -2.61 5.49
C PHE A 69 3.56 -3.91 6.25
N GLU A 70 3.01 -4.05 7.47
CA GLU A 70 3.12 -5.27 8.28
C GLU A 70 2.41 -6.46 7.61
N GLU A 71 1.20 -6.27 7.09
CA GLU A 71 0.48 -7.32 6.36
C GLU A 71 1.26 -7.75 5.11
N LEU A 72 1.69 -6.77 4.31
CA LEU A 72 2.54 -6.99 3.15
C LEU A 72 3.93 -7.53 3.52
N LEU A 73 4.35 -7.56 4.78
CA LEU A 73 5.56 -8.26 5.23
C LEU A 73 5.27 -9.71 5.66
N GLN A 74 4.14 -9.95 6.32
CA GLN A 74 3.77 -11.28 6.82
C GLN A 74 3.38 -12.25 5.70
N THR A 75 2.86 -11.74 4.59
CA THR A 75 2.39 -12.55 3.45
C THR A 75 3.52 -13.02 2.52
N GLY A 76 4.78 -12.96 2.97
CA GLY A 76 5.97 -13.33 2.22
C GLY A 76 6.11 -14.84 2.05
N LYS A 77 5.18 -15.48 1.33
CA LYS A 77 5.49 -16.69 0.58
C LYS A 77 6.02 -16.23 -0.78
N PRO A 78 7.22 -16.66 -1.22
CA PRO A 78 7.79 -16.18 -2.47
C PRO A 78 6.79 -16.45 -3.60
N ALA A 79 6.46 -15.40 -4.36
CA ALA A 79 5.63 -15.52 -5.54
C ALA A 79 6.30 -16.55 -6.46
N THR A 80 5.69 -17.73 -6.60
CA THR A 80 6.10 -18.72 -7.59
C THR A 80 5.95 -18.05 -8.95
N HIS A 81 7.09 -17.68 -9.53
CA HIS A 81 7.18 -17.15 -10.86
C HIS A 81 6.65 -18.22 -11.82
N THR A 82 5.40 -18.08 -12.28
CA THR A 82 4.88 -18.90 -13.38
C THR A 82 5.55 -18.40 -14.66
N GLU A 83 6.73 -18.94 -14.94
CA GLU A 83 7.31 -18.95 -16.28
C GLU A 83 6.27 -19.52 -17.25
N LYS A 84 5.76 -18.67 -18.13
CA LYS A 84 5.14 -19.15 -19.37
C LYS A 84 6.28 -19.63 -20.26
N VAL A 85 6.56 -20.94 -20.20
CA VAL A 85 7.39 -21.62 -21.19
C VAL A 85 6.55 -21.75 -22.46
N GLY A 86 7.08 -21.21 -23.57
CA GLY A 86 6.52 -21.36 -24.92
C GLY A 86 6.89 -22.68 -25.57
#